data_AF-A0A2G2CWW0-F1
#
_entry.id   AF-A0A2G2CWW0-F1
#
_cell.length_a   1.000
_cell.length_b   1.000
_cell.length_c   1.000
_cell.angle_alpha   90.00
_cell.angle_beta   90.00
_cell.angle_gamma   90.00
#
_symmetry.space_group_name_H-M   'P 1'
#
loop_
_entity.id
_entity.type
_entity.pdbx_description
1 polymer ?
#
loop_
_entity_poly.entity_id
_entity_poly.type
_entity_poly.pdbx_seq_one_letter_code
_entity_poly.pdbx_strand_id
1 'polypeptide(L)'
;SERLTQSGLVRGHGPMPSLRETVLVMTVANHPQMLHDEFDELAALEFDDKGLMRVWQVMLDAASVGGRFDRERLYAALEADGQGEFIARLETQIRNARIWTATAEAAAEDAREGYSQALALHKRTRDLKWQKAELERDIIECEDAEQSYAIIATLQQVQLEIARLENQEAIIDGFGVLSGRIKGGRGS
;
A
#
# COMPACT_ATOMS: atom_id res chain seq x y z
N SER A 1 7.60 43.02 -16.21
CA SER A 1 6.42 42.18 -16.46
C SER A 1 6.84 40.97 -17.25
N GLU A 2 6.76 39.78 -16.65
CA GLU A 2 6.74 38.45 -17.29
C GLU A 2 6.87 37.39 -16.17
N ARG A 3 5.79 37.22 -15.40
CA ARG A 3 5.62 36.08 -14.48
C ARG A 3 4.17 35.62 -14.53
N LEU A 4 3.70 35.25 -15.70
CA LEU A 4 2.48 34.48 -15.88
C LEU A 4 2.74 33.49 -17.02
N THR A 5 2.16 32.29 -16.88
CA THR A 5 2.17 31.15 -17.81
C THR A 5 3.32 30.15 -17.73
N GLN A 6 3.41 29.47 -16.58
CA GLN A 6 3.54 28.00 -16.61
C GLN A 6 2.42 27.37 -15.76
N SER A 7 1.17 27.71 -16.10
CA SER A 7 0.05 26.81 -15.81
C SER A 7 0.02 25.78 -16.93
N GLY A 8 0.89 24.77 -16.80
CA GLY A 8 0.87 23.56 -17.61
C GLY A 8 -0.06 22.57 -16.92
N LEU A 9 -1.24 22.42 -17.50
CA LEU A 9 -2.31 21.53 -17.12
C LEU A 9 -1.86 20.06 -17.31
N VAL A 10 -0.99 19.58 -16.41
CA VAL A 10 -0.76 18.15 -16.23
C VAL A 10 -1.75 17.76 -15.13
N ARG A 11 -2.84 17.07 -15.49
CA ARG A 11 -3.48 16.15 -14.53
C ARG A 11 -2.44 15.08 -14.25
N GLY A 12 -1.50 15.42 -13.37
CA GLY A 12 -0.40 14.56 -12.98
C GLY A 12 -1.00 13.54 -12.04
N HIS A 13 -1.29 12.37 -12.57
CA HIS A 13 -1.49 11.17 -11.77
C HIS A 13 -0.39 11.13 -10.72
N GLY A 14 -0.76 11.27 -9.44
CA GLY A 14 0.17 11.24 -8.33
C GLY A 14 1.02 9.96 -8.35
N PRO A 15 2.14 9.94 -7.60
CA PRO A 15 2.98 8.75 -7.48
C PRO A 15 2.12 7.54 -7.13
N MET A 16 2.49 6.36 -7.65
CA MET A 16 1.79 5.13 -7.29
C MET A 16 1.96 4.86 -5.79
N PRO A 17 0.94 4.34 -5.10
CA PRO A 17 1.08 3.86 -3.73
C PRO A 17 2.11 2.72 -3.64
N SER A 18 2.53 2.42 -2.40
CA SER A 18 3.40 1.27 -2.13
C SER A 18 2.72 -0.04 -2.58
N LEU A 19 3.48 -0.98 -3.14
CA LEU A 19 2.90 -2.24 -3.61
C LEU A 19 2.23 -3.01 -2.48
N ARG A 20 2.81 -3.00 -1.27
CA ARG A 20 2.22 -3.68 -0.11
C ARG A 20 0.84 -3.14 0.21
N GLU A 21 0.67 -1.82 0.27
CA GLU A 21 -0.65 -1.23 0.53
C GLU A 21 -1.62 -1.48 -0.63
N THR A 22 -1.14 -1.43 -1.87
CA THR A 22 -1.94 -1.81 -3.05
C THR A 22 -2.41 -3.26 -2.96
N VAL A 23 -1.58 -4.21 -2.52
CA VAL A 23 -1.97 -5.60 -2.30
C VAL A 23 -3.07 -5.70 -1.25
N LEU A 24 -2.95 -5.00 -0.12
CA LEU A 24 -4.00 -5.00 0.90
C LEU A 24 -5.35 -4.54 0.35
N VAL A 25 -5.36 -3.39 -0.33
CA VAL A 25 -6.59 -2.82 -0.90
C VAL A 25 -7.16 -3.71 -2.00
N MET A 26 -6.33 -4.14 -2.95
CA MET A 26 -6.80 -4.91 -4.11
C MET A 26 -7.24 -6.32 -3.74
N THR A 27 -6.62 -6.97 -2.75
CA THR A 27 -7.08 -8.28 -2.28
C THR A 27 -8.49 -8.18 -1.70
N VAL A 28 -8.75 -7.20 -0.83
CA VAL A 28 -10.10 -7.04 -0.26
C VAL A 28 -11.11 -6.54 -1.29
N ALA A 29 -10.70 -5.70 -2.25
CA ALA A 29 -11.57 -5.29 -3.36
C ALA A 29 -11.99 -6.48 -4.24
N ASN A 30 -11.07 -7.40 -4.50
CA ASN A 30 -11.33 -8.61 -5.29
C ASN A 30 -12.05 -9.71 -4.50
N HIS A 31 -11.85 -9.75 -3.18
CA HIS A 31 -12.41 -10.76 -2.26
C HIS A 31 -13.23 -10.10 -1.13
N PRO A 32 -14.34 -9.42 -1.45
CA PRO A 32 -15.10 -8.60 -0.50
C PRO A 32 -15.71 -9.36 0.68
N GLN A 33 -15.76 -10.69 0.63
CA GLN A 33 -16.21 -11.51 1.76
C GLN A 33 -15.37 -11.24 3.03
N MET A 34 -14.10 -10.85 2.88
CA MET A 34 -13.24 -10.47 4.00
C MET A 34 -13.81 -9.31 4.82
N LEU A 35 -14.51 -8.36 4.19
CA LEU A 35 -15.17 -7.26 4.89
C LEU A 35 -16.33 -7.72 5.77
N HIS A 36 -16.92 -8.89 5.49
CA HIS A 36 -17.93 -9.48 6.38
C HIS A 36 -17.30 -10.27 7.52
N ASP A 37 -16.23 -11.00 7.21
CA ASP A 37 -15.60 -11.91 8.17
C ASP A 37 -14.80 -11.13 9.24
N GLU A 38 -14.18 -10.00 8.86
CA GLU A 38 -13.15 -9.30 9.65
C GLU A 38 -13.33 -7.76 9.67
N PHE A 39 -14.58 -7.26 9.62
CA PHE A 39 -14.87 -5.83 9.46
C PHE A 39 -14.12 -4.93 10.43
N ASP A 40 -14.16 -5.23 11.74
CA ASP A 40 -13.57 -4.37 12.77
C ASP A 40 -12.04 -4.27 12.63
N GLU A 41 -11.37 -5.37 12.26
CA GLU A 41 -9.92 -5.37 12.03
C GLU A 41 -9.58 -4.56 10.77
N LEU A 42 -10.35 -4.75 9.70
CA LEU A 42 -10.16 -4.04 8.44
C LEU A 42 -10.45 -2.54 8.57
N ALA A 43 -11.46 -2.16 9.36
CA ALA A 43 -11.83 -0.77 9.62
C ALA A 43 -10.75 -0.01 10.41
N ALA A 44 -9.93 -0.71 11.20
CA ALA A 44 -8.82 -0.13 11.94
C ALA A 44 -7.56 0.09 11.08
N LEU A 45 -7.54 -0.37 9.82
CA LEU A 45 -6.40 -0.18 8.95
C LEU A 45 -6.28 1.24 8.43
N GLU A 46 -5.05 1.73 8.45
CA GLU A 46 -4.67 3.02 7.94
C GLU A 46 -3.60 2.88 6.87
N PHE A 47 -3.66 3.75 5.87
CA PHE A 47 -2.76 3.81 4.73
C PHE A 47 -2.02 5.14 4.71
N ASP A 48 -0.77 5.13 4.27
CA ASP A 48 0.03 6.35 4.07
C ASP A 48 -0.47 7.12 2.82
N ASP A 49 -0.92 6.39 1.78
CA ASP A 49 -1.48 6.98 0.57
C ASP A 49 -2.95 7.39 0.76
N LYS A 50 -3.24 8.67 0.52
CA LYS A 50 -4.59 9.24 0.67
C LYS A 50 -5.60 8.70 -0.35
N GLY A 51 -5.14 8.31 -1.54
CA GLY A 51 -5.98 7.68 -2.56
C GLY A 51 -6.42 6.29 -2.11
N LEU A 52 -5.50 5.48 -1.59
CA LEU A 52 -5.83 4.19 -0.99
C LEU A 52 -6.77 4.35 0.21
N MET A 53 -6.51 5.33 1.09
CA MET A 53 -7.40 5.62 2.21
C MET A 53 -8.83 5.98 1.74
N ARG A 54 -8.97 6.72 0.63
CA ARG A 54 -10.29 7.02 0.06
C ARG A 54 -10.98 5.77 -0.48
N VAL A 55 -10.28 4.95 -1.27
CA VAL A 55 -10.79 3.67 -1.77
C VAL A 55 -11.25 2.78 -0.61
N TRP A 56 -10.43 2.66 0.42
CA TRP A 56 -10.73 1.85 1.60
C TRP A 56 -12.00 2.31 2.32
N GLN A 57 -12.16 3.61 2.52
CA GLN A 57 -13.39 4.17 3.11
C GLN A 57 -14.63 3.85 2.29
N VAL A 58 -14.57 3.98 0.96
CA VAL A 58 -15.69 3.62 0.08
C VAL A 58 -16.04 2.13 0.20
N MET A 59 -15.03 1.26 0.34
CA MET A 59 -15.23 -0.16 0.52
C MET A 59 -15.93 -0.49 1.86
N LEU A 60 -15.49 0.14 2.95
CA LEU A 60 -16.09 -0.01 4.29
C LEU A 60 -17.53 0.52 4.30
N ASP A 61 -17.76 1.69 3.71
CA ASP A 61 -19.09 2.29 3.58
C ASP A 61 -20.03 1.36 2.81
N ALA A 62 -19.58 0.82 1.67
CA ALA A 62 -20.36 -0.08 0.85
C ALA A 62 -20.73 -1.39 1.57
N ALA A 63 -19.79 -1.95 2.36
CA ALA A 63 -20.03 -3.14 3.18
C ALA A 63 -21.04 -2.87 4.30
N SER A 64 -21.11 -1.63 4.79
CA SER A 64 -21.99 -1.23 5.89
C SER A 64 -23.46 -1.04 5.48
N VAL A 65 -23.77 -0.97 4.18
CA VAL A 65 -25.14 -0.68 3.68
C VAL A 65 -26.12 -1.86 3.90
N GLY A 66 -25.65 -3.01 4.36
CA GLY A 66 -26.50 -4.20 4.56
C GLY A 66 -27.03 -4.80 3.24
N GLY A 67 -27.58 -6.01 3.35
CA GLY A 67 -28.04 -6.80 2.21
C GLY A 67 -26.91 -7.52 1.47
N ARG A 68 -27.19 -8.04 0.27
CA ARG A 68 -26.20 -8.77 -0.54
C ARG A 68 -25.04 -7.84 -0.90
N PHE A 69 -23.83 -8.24 -0.55
CA PHE A 69 -22.60 -7.52 -0.83
C PHE A 69 -21.63 -8.49 -1.50
N ASP A 70 -21.21 -8.12 -2.70
CA ASP A 70 -20.34 -8.90 -3.55
C ASP A 70 -19.44 -7.97 -4.37
N ARG A 71 -18.54 -8.56 -5.14
CA ARG A 71 -17.53 -7.81 -5.91
C ARG A 71 -18.16 -6.83 -6.89
N GLU A 72 -19.24 -7.22 -7.55
CA GLU A 72 -19.94 -6.35 -8.51
C GLU A 72 -20.48 -5.09 -7.81
N ARG A 73 -21.16 -5.25 -6.67
CA ARG A 73 -21.69 -4.12 -5.91
C ARG A 73 -20.58 -3.23 -5.34
N LEU A 74 -19.48 -3.82 -4.88
CA LEU A 74 -18.33 -3.06 -4.37
C LEU A 74 -17.70 -2.20 -5.48
N TYR A 75 -17.43 -2.80 -6.64
CA TYR A 75 -16.85 -2.08 -7.77
C TYR A 75 -17.81 -1.01 -8.33
N ALA A 76 -19.12 -1.25 -8.32
CA ALA A 76 -20.10 -0.22 -8.67
C ALA A 76 -20.06 0.99 -7.71
N ALA A 77 -19.85 0.75 -6.41
CA ALA A 77 -19.69 1.83 -5.43
C ALA A 77 -18.39 2.62 -5.65
N LEU A 78 -17.29 1.93 -5.95
CA LEU A 78 -16.00 2.56 -6.30
C LEU A 78 -16.10 3.40 -7.58
N GLU A 79 -16.81 2.91 -8.60
CA GLU A 79 -17.04 3.63 -9.84
C GLU A 79 -17.91 4.87 -9.61
N ALA A 80 -18.99 4.74 -8.82
CA ALA A 80 -19.86 5.86 -8.46
C ALA A 80 -19.13 6.96 -7.67
N ASP A 81 -18.10 6.59 -6.91
CA ASP A 81 -17.21 7.53 -6.23
C ASP A 81 -16.10 8.13 -7.13
N GLY A 82 -16.00 7.67 -8.39
CA GLY A 82 -14.99 8.12 -9.34
C GLY A 82 -13.61 7.48 -9.14
N GLN A 83 -13.51 6.36 -8.42
CA GLN A 83 -12.24 5.66 -8.18
C GLN A 83 -11.83 4.70 -9.30
N GLY A 84 -12.64 4.51 -10.35
CA GLY A 84 -12.42 3.52 -11.41
C GLY A 84 -11.04 3.60 -12.08
N GLU A 85 -10.60 4.80 -12.47
CA GLU A 85 -9.28 4.99 -13.09
C GLU A 85 -8.14 4.66 -12.12
N PHE A 86 -8.30 4.99 -10.84
CA PHE A 86 -7.30 4.69 -9.82
C PHE A 86 -7.22 3.19 -9.55
N ILE A 87 -8.35 2.50 -9.40
CA ILE A 87 -8.42 1.03 -9.30
C ILE A 87 -7.74 0.36 -10.50
N ALA A 88 -7.99 0.81 -11.72
CA ALA A 88 -7.34 0.26 -12.91
C ALA A 88 -5.81 0.40 -12.89
N ARG A 89 -5.28 1.49 -12.31
CA ARG A 89 -3.83 1.66 -12.08
C ARG A 89 -3.30 0.69 -11.03
N LEU A 90 -4.03 0.49 -9.93
CA LEU A 90 -3.68 -0.47 -8.88
C LEU A 90 -3.66 -1.91 -9.45
N GLU A 91 -4.67 -2.29 -10.23
CA GLU A 91 -4.70 -3.58 -10.94
C GLU A 91 -3.50 -3.76 -11.88
N THR A 92 -3.09 -2.69 -12.56
CA THR A 92 -1.88 -2.70 -13.40
C THR A 92 -0.61 -2.93 -12.57
N GLN A 93 -0.52 -2.31 -11.38
CA GLN A 93 0.59 -2.51 -10.45
C GLN A 93 0.68 -3.96 -9.97
N ILE A 94 -0.43 -4.54 -9.51
CA ILE A 94 -0.53 -5.96 -9.09
C ILE A 94 -0.08 -6.90 -10.21
N ARG A 95 -0.56 -6.66 -11.43
CA ARG A 95 -0.21 -7.45 -12.61
C ARG A 95 1.26 -7.36 -12.95
N ASN A 96 1.83 -6.16 -12.94
CA ASN A 96 3.25 -5.94 -13.24
C ASN A 96 4.16 -6.59 -12.20
N ALA A 97 3.74 -6.59 -10.93
CA ALA A 97 4.43 -7.27 -9.83
C ALA A 97 4.16 -8.80 -9.79
N ARG A 98 3.26 -9.30 -10.64
CA ARG A 98 2.88 -10.73 -10.73
C ARG A 98 2.32 -11.31 -9.43
N ILE A 99 1.63 -10.48 -8.64
CA ILE A 99 0.99 -10.90 -7.38
C ILE A 99 -0.39 -11.47 -7.70
N TRP A 100 -0.42 -12.72 -8.17
CA TRP A 100 -1.65 -13.38 -8.57
C TRP A 100 -2.64 -13.58 -7.40
N THR A 101 -2.13 -13.70 -6.17
CA THR A 101 -2.97 -13.85 -4.95
C THR A 101 -3.86 -12.64 -4.68
N ALA A 102 -3.53 -11.47 -5.22
CA ALA A 102 -4.32 -10.24 -5.08
C ALA A 102 -5.31 -10.00 -6.25
N THR A 103 -5.44 -10.94 -7.19
CA THR A 103 -6.36 -10.82 -8.33
C THR A 103 -7.71 -11.47 -8.06
N ALA A 104 -8.70 -11.18 -8.91
CA ALA A 104 -10.05 -11.73 -8.79
C ALA A 104 -10.12 -13.24 -9.02
N GLU A 105 -9.16 -13.81 -9.75
CA GLU A 105 -9.09 -15.23 -10.08
C GLU A 105 -8.45 -16.08 -8.98
N ALA A 106 -7.81 -15.47 -7.98
CA ALA A 106 -7.23 -16.20 -6.86
C ALA A 106 -8.30 -16.98 -6.09
N ALA A 107 -7.95 -18.17 -5.59
CA ALA A 107 -8.83 -18.83 -4.64
C ALA A 107 -8.86 -18.03 -3.33
N ALA A 108 -9.99 -18.05 -2.62
CA ALA A 108 -10.19 -17.26 -1.41
C ALA A 108 -9.14 -17.58 -0.31
N GLU A 109 -8.65 -18.82 -0.24
CA GLU A 109 -7.61 -19.23 0.70
C GLU A 109 -6.25 -18.60 0.34
N ASP A 110 -5.83 -18.68 -0.92
CA ASP A 110 -4.57 -18.08 -1.41
C ASP A 110 -4.59 -16.55 -1.28
N ALA A 111 -5.74 -15.92 -1.55
CA ALA A 111 -5.93 -14.50 -1.36
C ALA A 111 -5.77 -14.09 0.11
N ARG A 112 -6.38 -14.85 1.03
CA ARG A 112 -6.26 -14.61 2.47
C ARG A 112 -4.84 -14.82 2.97
N GLU A 113 -4.13 -15.82 2.47
CA GLU A 113 -2.72 -16.05 2.83
C GLU A 113 -1.84 -14.88 2.35
N GLY A 114 -1.96 -14.49 1.09
CA GLY A 114 -1.22 -13.36 0.53
C GLY A 114 -1.53 -12.05 1.26
N TYR A 115 -2.80 -11.81 1.60
CA TYR A 115 -3.22 -10.68 2.40
C TYR A 115 -2.58 -10.68 3.79
N SER A 116 -2.61 -11.81 4.50
CA SER A 116 -2.05 -11.94 5.85
C SER A 116 -0.55 -11.62 5.88
N GLN A 117 0.20 -12.08 4.85
CA GLN A 117 1.62 -11.76 4.70
C GLN A 117 1.84 -10.26 4.47
N ALA A 118 1.08 -9.65 3.56
CA ALA A 118 1.16 -8.20 3.31
C ALA A 118 0.78 -7.38 4.55
N LEU A 119 -0.22 -7.84 5.31
CA LEU A 119 -0.72 -7.17 6.51
C LEU A 119 0.30 -7.20 7.64
N ALA A 120 0.97 -8.34 7.85
CA ALA A 120 2.03 -8.47 8.85
C ALA A 120 3.18 -7.49 8.56
N LEU A 121 3.60 -7.39 7.29
CA LEU A 121 4.61 -6.43 6.87
C LEU A 121 4.14 -4.98 7.06
N HIS A 122 2.86 -4.69 6.78
CA HIS A 122 2.30 -3.35 6.89
C HIS A 122 2.26 -2.88 8.35
N LYS A 123 1.72 -3.72 9.24
CA LYS A 123 1.70 -3.47 10.69
C LYS A 123 3.12 -3.26 11.21
N ARG A 124 4.07 -4.13 10.83
CA ARG A 124 5.47 -4.02 11.24
C ARG A 124 6.12 -2.70 10.79
N THR A 125 5.92 -2.30 9.54
CA THR A 125 6.44 -1.02 9.01
C THR A 125 5.85 0.17 9.76
N ARG A 126 4.55 0.15 10.07
CA ARG A 126 3.89 1.22 10.83
C ARG A 126 4.40 1.30 12.27
N ASP A 127 4.54 0.17 12.95
CA ASP A 127 5.08 0.12 14.31
C ASP A 127 6.49 0.70 14.37
N LEU A 128 7.34 0.37 13.38
CA LEU A 128 8.70 0.92 13.29
C LEU A 128 8.70 2.43 13.02
N LYS A 129 7.81 2.93 12.15
CA LYS A 129 7.67 4.37 11.90
C LYS A 129 7.22 5.12 13.16
N TRP A 130 6.28 4.55 13.91
CA TRP A 130 5.82 5.11 15.18
C TRP A 130 6.94 5.11 16.23
N GLN A 131 7.64 3.98 16.40
CA GLN A 131 8.78 3.86 17.29
C GLN A 131 9.90 4.85 16.94
N LYS A 132 10.18 5.04 15.64
CA LYS A 132 11.13 6.06 15.17
C LYS A 132 10.73 7.45 15.65
N ALA A 133 9.46 7.83 15.44
CA ALA A 133 8.95 9.14 15.83
C ALA A 133 8.97 9.34 17.36
N GLU A 134 8.72 8.28 18.13
CA GLU A 134 8.83 8.31 19.59
C GLU A 134 10.28 8.53 20.05
N LEU A 135 11.23 7.76 19.52
CA LEU A 135 12.66 7.92 19.83
C LEU A 135 13.18 9.31 19.43
N GLU A 136 12.72 9.85 18.30
CA GLU A 136 13.07 11.22 17.88
C GLU A 136 12.56 12.28 18.86
N ARG A 137 11.37 12.09 19.46
CA ARG A 137 10.87 12.98 20.53
C ARG A 137 11.67 12.81 21.81
N ASP A 138 11.95 11.56 22.21
CA ASP A 138 12.70 11.28 23.43
C ASP A 138 14.11 11.90 23.39
N ILE A 139 14.77 11.92 22.23
CA ILE A 139 16.06 12.61 22.05
C ILE A 139 15.94 14.12 22.29
N ILE A 140 14.85 14.75 21.85
CA ILE A 140 14.61 16.19 22.04
C ILE A 140 14.37 16.51 23.53
N GLU A 141 13.70 15.62 24.24
CA GLU A 141 13.34 15.80 25.66
C GLU A 141 14.46 15.37 26.62
N CYS A 142 15.46 14.62 26.15
CA CYS A 142 16.54 14.09 26.98
C CYS A 142 17.59 15.15 27.33
N GLU A 143 17.74 15.45 28.62
CA GLU A 143 18.76 16.38 29.13
C GLU A 143 20.12 15.70 29.42
N ASP A 144 20.13 14.37 29.57
CA ASP A 144 21.34 13.58 29.83
C ASP A 144 22.00 13.11 28.53
N ALA A 145 23.28 13.45 28.35
CA ALA A 145 24.01 13.13 27.13
C ALA A 145 24.25 11.62 26.94
N GLU A 146 24.57 10.88 28.01
CA GLU A 146 24.83 9.44 27.95
C GLU A 146 23.54 8.68 27.60
N GLN A 147 22.42 9.06 28.20
CA GLN A 147 21.11 8.54 27.87
C GLN A 147 20.71 8.90 26.43
N SER A 148 20.95 10.14 25.99
CA SER A 148 20.70 10.57 24.61
C SER A 148 21.48 9.71 23.60
N TYR A 149 22.75 9.37 23.88
CA TYR A 149 23.54 8.50 23.01
C TYR A 149 22.95 7.08 22.90
N ALA A 150 22.43 6.54 24.01
CA ALA A 150 21.76 5.23 24.00
C ALA A 150 20.49 5.25 23.13
N ILE A 151 19.66 6.29 23.25
CA ILE A 151 18.43 6.45 22.44
C ILE A 151 18.78 6.58 20.96
N ILE A 152 19.82 7.36 20.62
CA ILE A 152 20.31 7.49 19.23
C ILE A 152 20.76 6.13 18.66
N ALA A 153 21.44 5.31 19.45
CA ALA A 153 21.85 3.98 19.01
C ALA A 153 20.63 3.08 18.68
N THR A 154 19.58 3.13 19.49
CA THR A 154 18.32 2.42 19.21
C THR A 154 17.62 3.00 17.97
N LEU A 155 17.57 4.32 17.81
CA LEU A 155 17.01 4.97 16.62
C LEU A 155 17.71 4.50 15.33
N GLN A 156 19.03 4.39 15.34
CA GLN A 156 19.79 3.87 14.20
C GLN A 156 19.40 2.43 13.85
N GLN A 157 19.17 1.57 14.85
CA GLN A 157 18.70 0.19 14.62
C GLN A 157 17.31 0.16 13.99
N VAL A 158 16.38 1.00 14.48
CA VAL A 158 15.03 1.12 13.91
C VAL A 158 15.08 1.61 12.47
N GLN A 159 15.91 2.63 12.17
CA GLN A 159 16.09 3.15 10.81
C GLN A 159 16.66 2.11 9.85
N LEU A 160 17.62 1.27 10.30
CA LEU A 160 18.16 0.17 9.49
C LEU A 160 17.09 -0.88 9.17
N GLU A 161 16.23 -1.23 10.13
CA GLU A 161 15.17 -2.20 9.90
C GLU A 161 14.08 -1.65 8.97
N ILE A 162 13.72 -0.36 9.09
CA ILE A 162 12.83 0.30 8.13
C ILE A 162 13.41 0.21 6.71
N ALA A 163 14.68 0.62 6.54
CA ALA A 163 15.34 0.58 5.24
C ALA A 163 15.43 -0.85 4.67
N ARG A 164 15.60 -1.86 5.53
CA ARG A 164 15.58 -3.27 5.13
C ARG A 164 14.21 -3.71 4.60
N LEU A 165 13.12 -3.34 5.28
CA LEU A 165 11.76 -3.67 4.84
C LEU A 165 11.39 -2.95 3.54
N GLU A 166 11.76 -1.67 3.41
CA GLU A 166 11.58 -0.90 2.18
C GLU A 166 12.39 -1.49 1.02
N ASN A 167 13.60 -1.99 1.27
CA ASN A 167 14.40 -2.65 0.25
C ASN A 167 13.80 -4.00 -0.21
N GLN A 168 13.25 -4.79 0.72
CA GLN A 168 12.52 -6.02 0.39
C GLN A 168 11.33 -5.74 -0.52
N GLU A 169 10.57 -4.69 -0.23
CA GLU A 169 9.46 -4.24 -1.06
C GLU A 169 9.95 -3.74 -2.43
N ALA A 170 10.98 -2.89 -2.47
CA ALA A 170 11.55 -2.37 -3.72
C ALA A 170 12.10 -3.48 -4.64
N ILE A 171 12.59 -4.59 -4.09
CA ILE A 171 12.99 -5.76 -4.89
C ILE A 171 11.76 -6.38 -5.56
N ILE A 172 10.66 -6.55 -4.83
CA ILE A 172 9.40 -7.10 -5.35
C ILE A 172 8.80 -6.16 -6.42
N ASP A 173 8.76 -4.86 -6.14
CA ASP A 173 8.31 -3.82 -7.09
C ASP A 173 9.21 -3.76 -8.34
N GLY A 174 10.53 -3.92 -8.13
CA GLY A 174 11.59 -3.81 -9.13
C GLY A 174 11.71 -5.01 -10.08
N PHE A 175 11.11 -6.16 -9.77
CA PHE A 175 11.02 -7.29 -10.71
C PHE A 175 10.25 -6.92 -11.99
N GLY A 176 9.40 -5.89 -11.94
CA GLY A 176 8.74 -5.31 -13.11
C GLY A 176 9.62 -4.38 -13.97
N VAL A 177 10.74 -3.87 -13.44
CA VAL A 177 11.62 -2.88 -14.11
C VAL A 177 12.97 -3.46 -14.53
N LEU A 178 13.47 -4.49 -13.84
CA LEU A 178 14.75 -5.15 -14.13
C LEU A 178 14.67 -6.37 -15.05
N SER A 179 13.47 -6.76 -15.49
CA SER A 179 13.34 -7.68 -16.63
C SER A 179 13.66 -6.93 -17.94
N GLY A 180 14.90 -6.46 -18.05
CA GLY A 180 15.50 -6.10 -19.33
C GLY A 180 15.32 -7.29 -20.27
N ARG A 181 14.34 -7.20 -21.17
CA ARG A 181 14.38 -7.97 -22.41
C ARG A 181 15.61 -7.49 -23.16
N ILE A 182 16.73 -8.12 -22.84
CA ILE A 182 17.81 -8.35 -23.79
C ILE A 182 17.10 -8.96 -24.99
N LYS A 183 16.89 -8.18 -26.06
CA LYS A 183 16.61 -8.73 -27.39
C LYS A 183 17.87 -9.50 -27.79
N GLY A 184 18.00 -10.72 -27.29
CA GLY A 184 18.93 -11.72 -27.80
C GLY A 184 18.41 -12.14 -29.16
N GLY A 185 19.17 -11.81 -30.20
CA GLY A 185 18.81 -12.08 -31.58
C GLY A 185 18.84 -13.56 -31.96
N ARG A 186 18.14 -13.84 -33.07
CA ARG A 186 18.42 -14.79 -34.15
C ARG A 186 17.31 -14.54 -35.19
N GLY A 187 17.57 -14.24 -36.45
CA GLY A 187 18.58 -14.86 -37.30
C GLY A 187 18.04 -16.17 -37.84
N SER A 188 17.05 -16.06 -38.75
CA SER A 188 16.79 -16.91 -39.92
C SER A 188 15.67 -16.27 -40.73
#